data_AF-A0A357NH97-F1
#
_entry.id   AF-A0A357NH97-F1
#
_cell.length_a   1.000
_cell.length_b   1.000
_cell.length_c   1.000
_cell.angle_alpha   90.00
_cell.angle_beta   90.00
_cell.angle_gamma   90.00
#
_symmetry.space_group_name_H-M   'P 1'
#
loop_
_entity.id
_entity.type
_entity.pdbx_description
1 polymer ?
#
loop_
_entity_poly.entity_id
_entity_poly.type
_entity_poly.pdbx_seq_one_letter_code
_entity_poly.pdbx_strand_id
1 'polypeptide(L)'
;AGLIKPGDYVDVIAVVDQRSDSGPVANMIVQNVLVLATNKTVTREEPGTLAKDTQTTTVTVAVTPDEATKLGLAGKKGTVTLALRPYAPTGGGLAQVEAKTVGSLVGNAGYVAEPVSAVPSAHASAPTPNLALLQSMLPSA
;
A
#
# COMPACT_ATOMS: atom_id res chain seq x y z
N ALA A 1 -1.06 16.44 23.96
CA ALA A 1 -1.01 15.69 22.68
C ALA A 1 0.28 16.06 21.96
N GLY A 2 1.19 15.10 21.80
CA GLY A 2 2.48 15.33 21.12
C GLY A 2 2.30 15.25 19.62
N LEU A 3 2.40 16.39 18.93
CA LEU A 3 2.48 16.42 17.47
C LEU A 3 3.86 15.90 17.04
N ILE A 4 3.88 15.19 15.90
CA ILE A 4 5.08 14.77 15.18
C ILE A 4 6.03 15.96 15.05
N LYS A 5 7.31 15.73 15.30
CA LYS A 5 8.38 16.75 15.23
C LYS A 5 9.43 16.33 14.20
N PRO A 6 10.17 17.30 13.64
CA PRO A 6 11.43 17.00 12.97
C PRO A 6 12.34 16.19 13.89
N GLY A 7 12.94 15.10 13.38
CA GLY A 7 13.74 14.16 14.17
C GLY A 7 12.99 12.90 14.63
N ASP A 8 11.66 12.90 14.56
CA ASP A 8 10.86 11.72 14.88
C ASP A 8 10.91 10.66 13.76
N TYR A 9 10.68 9.41 14.11
CA TYR A 9 10.50 8.31 13.16
C TYR A 9 9.02 7.95 13.02
N VAL A 10 8.57 7.76 11.78
CA VAL A 10 7.17 7.44 11.46
C VAL A 10 7.07 6.25 10.51
N ASP A 11 5.95 5.56 10.60
CA ASP A 11 5.47 4.62 9.59
C ASP A 11 4.39 5.26 8.75
N VAL A 12 4.34 4.89 7.47
CA VAL A 12 3.36 5.40 6.53
C VAL A 12 2.37 4.31 6.15
N ILE A 13 1.10 4.61 6.41
CA ILE A 13 -0.02 3.74 6.13
C ILE A 13 -0.84 4.36 5.00
N ALA A 14 -1.07 3.60 3.95
CA ALA A 14 -1.92 3.98 2.84
C ALA A 14 -3.24 3.21 2.95
N VAL A 15 -4.36 3.93 2.93
CA VAL A 15 -5.70 3.35 2.83
C VAL A 15 -6.21 3.62 1.43
N VAL A 16 -6.45 2.57 0.67
CA VAL A 16 -6.90 2.65 -0.73
C VAL A 16 -8.24 1.94 -0.85
N ASP A 17 -9.19 2.59 -1.53
CA ASP A 17 -10.45 1.97 -1.89
C ASP A 17 -10.22 0.99 -3.04
N GLN A 18 -10.45 -0.30 -2.79
CA GLN A 18 -10.45 -1.28 -3.87
C GLN A 18 -11.74 -1.14 -4.68
N ARG A 19 -11.64 -1.31 -6.00
CA ARG A 19 -12.76 -1.19 -6.96
C ARG A 19 -13.77 -2.36 -6.88
N SER A 20 -13.65 -3.23 -5.89
CA SER A 20 -14.53 -4.38 -5.66
C SER A 20 -15.20 -4.28 -4.30
N ASP A 21 -16.24 -5.08 -4.07
CA ASP A 21 -17.05 -5.12 -2.85
C ASP A 21 -16.26 -5.46 -1.55
N SER A 22 -14.93 -5.58 -1.63
CA SER A 22 -13.99 -5.85 -0.54
C SER A 22 -13.72 -4.66 0.39
N GLY A 23 -14.21 -3.46 0.04
CA GLY A 23 -14.06 -2.25 0.86
C GLY A 23 -12.62 -1.71 0.93
N PRO A 24 -12.38 -0.69 1.75
CA PRO A 24 -11.06 -0.07 1.87
C PRO A 24 -10.01 -1.05 2.42
N VAL A 25 -8.81 -1.02 1.84
CA VAL A 25 -7.66 -1.81 2.29
C VAL A 25 -6.57 -0.86 2.78
N ALA A 26 -6.16 -1.06 4.03
CA ALA A 26 -5.04 -0.37 4.65
C ALA A 26 -3.76 -1.20 4.51
N ASN A 27 -2.69 -0.61 4.02
CA ASN A 27 -1.39 -1.27 3.93
C ASN A 27 -0.28 -0.33 4.39
N MET A 28 0.71 -0.88 5.09
CA MET A 28 1.89 -0.16 5.51
C MET A 28 2.92 -0.19 4.38
N ILE A 29 3.17 0.98 3.79
CA ILE A 29 3.97 1.07 2.56
C ILE A 29 5.42 1.46 2.82
N VAL A 30 5.68 2.18 3.90
CA VAL A 30 7.03 2.60 4.30
C VAL A 30 7.12 2.56 5.82
N GLN A 31 8.27 2.11 6.33
CA GLN A 31 8.51 1.95 7.75
C GLN A 31 9.77 2.67 8.19
N ASN A 32 9.79 3.10 9.45
CA ASN A 32 10.96 3.66 10.12
C ASN A 32 11.58 4.84 9.36
N VAL A 33 10.74 5.79 8.97
CA VAL A 33 11.14 6.94 8.15
C VAL A 33 11.39 8.15 9.03
N LEU A 34 12.53 8.82 8.83
CA LEU A 34 12.86 10.05 9.54
C LEU A 34 12.01 11.22 9.02
N VAL A 35 11.43 11.98 9.94
CA VAL A 35 10.77 13.25 9.64
C VAL A 35 11.80 14.38 9.60
N LEU A 36 11.86 15.08 8.48
CA LEU A 36 12.77 16.21 8.25
C LEU A 36 12.15 17.55 8.62
N ALA A 37 10.86 17.73 8.34
CA ALA A 37 10.16 18.98 8.58
C ALA A 37 8.66 18.75 8.77
N THR A 38 8.03 19.63 9.53
CA THR A 38 6.57 19.68 9.69
C THR A 38 6.10 21.12 9.51
N ASN A 39 5.07 21.32 8.71
CA ASN A 39 4.43 22.60 8.51
C ASN A 39 2.94 22.46 8.85
N LYS A 40 2.40 23.44 9.57
CA LYS A 40 0.97 23.52 9.87
C LYS A 40 0.45 24.86 9.37
N THR A 41 -0.47 24.81 8.42
CA THR A 41 -1.18 25.99 7.93
C THR A 41 -2.56 25.99 8.56
N VAL A 42 -2.90 27.10 9.22
CA VAL A 42 -4.23 27.34 9.76
C VAL A 42 -4.88 28.41 8.90
N THR A 43 -5.91 28.04 8.15
CA THR A 43 -6.72 29.00 7.41
C THR A 43 -7.92 29.35 8.27
N ARG A 44 -7.96 30.61 8.75
CA ARG A 44 -9.12 31.18 9.44
C ARG A 44 -9.96 31.94 8.42
N GLU A 45 -11.17 31.46 8.18
CA GLU A 45 -12.21 32.17 7.45
C GLU A 45 -12.75 33.34 8.32
N GLU A 46 -13.13 34.45 7.68
CA GLU A 46 -13.50 35.74 8.29
C GLU A 46 -14.51 35.64 9.47
N PRO A 47 -14.44 36.55 10.45
CA PRO A 47 -15.31 36.52 11.63
C PRO A 47 -16.74 36.92 11.26
N GLY A 48 -17.66 35.94 11.17
CA GLY A 48 -19.08 36.21 10.95
C GLY A 48 -19.90 35.01 10.47
N THR A 49 -19.24 34.00 9.89
CA THR A 49 -19.84 32.69 9.64
C THR A 49 -19.25 31.68 10.64
N LEU A 50 -19.97 30.60 10.93
CA LEU A 50 -19.50 29.52 11.82
C LEU A 50 -18.21 28.90 11.26
N ALA A 51 -17.07 29.53 11.59
CA ALA A 51 -15.79 29.30 10.95
C ALA A 51 -15.28 27.90 11.29
N LYS A 52 -15.19 27.05 10.26
CA LYS A 52 -14.46 25.79 10.34
C LYS A 52 -12.98 26.11 10.15
N ASP A 53 -12.23 26.18 11.24
CA ASP A 53 -10.77 26.29 11.21
C ASP A 53 -10.20 25.08 10.45
N THR A 54 -9.72 25.29 9.22
CA THR A 54 -9.14 24.22 8.42
C THR A 54 -7.65 24.19 8.69
N GLN A 55 -7.22 23.16 9.43
CA GLN A 55 -5.82 22.93 9.75
C GLN A 55 -5.23 21.91 8.78
N THR A 56 -4.31 22.35 7.92
CA THR A 56 -3.56 21.48 7.02
C THR A 56 -2.18 21.23 7.62
N THR A 57 -1.82 19.97 7.83
CA THR A 57 -0.48 19.58 8.30
C THR A 57 0.27 18.89 7.16
N THR A 58 1.43 19.44 6.80
CA THR A 58 2.34 18.89 5.80
C THR A 58 3.59 18.37 6.50
N VAL A 59 4.02 17.15 6.17
CA VAL A 59 5.21 16.54 6.76
C VAL A 59 6.19 16.18 5.63
N THR A 60 7.46 16.55 5.81
CA THR A 60 8.55 16.17 4.92
C THR A 60 9.32 15.02 5.55
N VAL A 61 9.57 13.95 4.80
CA VAL A 61 10.19 12.71 5.28
C VAL A 61 11.38 12.31 4.41
N ALA A 62 12.37 11.64 4.99
CA ALA A 62 13.56 11.14 4.30
C ALA A 62 13.33 9.71 3.80
N VAL A 63 13.08 9.54 2.50
CA VAL A 63 12.75 8.27 1.86
C VAL A 63 13.66 7.97 0.67
N THR A 64 13.74 6.69 0.30
CA THR A 64 14.39 6.26 -0.94
C THR A 64 13.51 6.55 -2.18
N PRO A 65 14.08 6.61 -3.40
CA PRO A 65 13.29 6.85 -4.62
C PRO A 65 12.18 5.81 -4.87
N ASP A 66 12.40 4.55 -4.49
CA ASP A 66 11.39 3.49 -4.59
C ASP A 66 10.20 3.75 -3.65
N GLU A 67 10.50 4.08 -2.40
CA GLU A 67 9.49 4.46 -1.39
C GLU A 67 8.74 5.74 -1.76
N ALA A 68 9.45 6.75 -2.29
CA ALA A 68 8.84 8.00 -2.77
C ALA A 68 7.81 7.73 -3.88
N THR A 69 8.10 6.78 -4.77
CA THR A 69 7.18 6.39 -5.84
C THR A 69 5.91 5.74 -5.28
N LYS A 70 6.05 4.84 -4.30
CA LYS A 70 4.91 4.21 -3.60
C LYS A 70 4.06 5.25 -2.86
N LEU A 71 4.71 6.20 -2.18
CA LEU A 71 4.04 7.30 -1.48
C LEU A 71 3.27 8.21 -2.44
N GLY A 72 3.88 8.57 -3.56
CA GLY A 72 3.23 9.38 -4.59
C GLY A 72 1.99 8.70 -5.17
N LEU A 73 2.04 7.38 -5.39
CA LEU A 73 0.88 6.61 -5.82
C LEU A 73 -0.21 6.56 -4.73
N ALA A 74 0.18 6.26 -3.50
CA ALA A 74 -0.73 6.19 -2.36
C ALA A 74 -1.46 7.52 -2.14
N GLY A 75 -0.75 8.65 -2.20
CA GLY A 75 -1.35 9.99 -2.07
C GLY A 75 -2.29 10.38 -3.20
N LYS A 76 -2.15 9.77 -4.40
CA LYS A 76 -3.07 9.99 -5.53
C LYS A 76 -4.29 9.06 -5.52
N LYS A 77 -4.15 7.86 -4.95
CA LYS A 77 -5.16 6.80 -5.04
C LYS A 77 -5.91 6.54 -3.74
N GLY A 78 -5.46 7.11 -2.63
CA GLY A 78 -6.05 6.88 -1.33
C GLY A 78 -5.66 7.93 -0.30
N THR A 79 -5.90 7.60 0.96
CA THR A 79 -5.57 8.46 2.10
C THR A 79 -4.29 7.95 2.76
N VAL A 80 -3.36 8.88 3.02
CA VAL A 80 -2.09 8.57 3.69
C VAL A 80 -2.16 9.04 5.14
N THR A 81 -1.81 8.15 6.06
CA THR A 81 -1.74 8.43 7.50
C THR A 81 -0.34 8.09 8.03
N LEU A 82 0.13 8.87 9.00
CA LEU A 82 1.42 8.69 9.65
C LEU A 82 1.22 8.12 11.05
N ALA A 83 2.01 7.11 11.40
CA ALA A 83 2.07 6.53 12.75
C ALA A 83 3.43 6.82 13.37
N LEU A 84 3.44 7.47 14.54
CA LEU A 84 4.67 7.83 15.25
C LEU A 84 5.29 6.59 15.94
N ARG A 85 6.58 6.35 15.73
CA ARG A 85 7.32 5.28 16.42
C ARG A 85 7.77 5.75 17.81
N PRO A 86 7.64 4.91 18.85
CA PRO A 86 8.17 5.22 20.17
C PRO A 86 9.71 5.26 20.16
N TYR A 87 10.29 6.18 20.92
CA TYR A 87 11.74 6.42 21.02
C TYR A 87 12.52 5.30 21.75
N ALA A 88 11.86 4.26 22.28
CA ALA A 88 12.51 3.27 23.14
C ALA A 88 13.25 2.17 22.36
N PRO A 89 14.51 1.85 22.72
CA PRO A 89 15.35 0.90 22.02
C PRO A 89 15.10 -0.52 22.53
N THR A 90 13.94 -1.10 22.20
CA THR A 90 13.76 -2.55 22.35
C THR A 90 13.14 -3.09 21.07
N GLY A 91 13.98 -3.39 20.09
CA GLY A 91 13.62 -4.27 18.97
C GLY A 91 12.82 -3.63 17.84
N GLY A 92 13.14 -2.41 17.43
CA GLY A 92 12.54 -1.70 16.28
C GLY A 92 12.93 -2.29 14.92
N GLY A 93 12.77 -3.59 14.72
CA GLY A 93 12.85 -4.21 13.40
C GLY A 93 11.75 -3.70 12.48
N LEU A 94 11.93 -3.89 11.17
CA LEU A 94 10.83 -3.75 10.22
C LEU A 94 9.80 -4.84 10.57
N ALA A 95 8.60 -4.43 10.96
CA ALA A 95 7.53 -5.39 11.22
C ALA A 95 6.95 -5.84 9.89
N GLN A 96 6.80 -7.16 9.69
CA GLN A 96 5.99 -7.68 8.60
C GLN A 96 4.53 -7.37 8.94
N VAL A 97 3.99 -6.28 8.39
CA VAL A 97 2.60 -5.86 8.58
C VAL A 97 1.82 -6.24 7.33
N GLU A 98 0.90 -7.19 7.48
CA GLU A 98 -0.02 -7.56 6.41
C GLU A 98 -1.07 -6.46 6.19
N ALA A 99 -1.58 -6.37 4.96
CA ALA A 99 -2.68 -5.49 4.63
C ALA A 99 -3.93 -5.83 5.47
N LYS A 100 -4.58 -4.81 6.02
CA LYS A 100 -5.80 -4.93 6.81
C LYS A 100 -7.00 -4.45 5.99
N THR A 101 -8.05 -5.26 5.96
CA THR A 101 -9.35 -4.90 5.36
C THR A 101 -10.34 -4.52 6.45
N VAL A 102 -11.42 -3.84 6.09
CA VAL A 102 -12.54 -3.52 6.99
C VAL A 102 -13.05 -4.75 7.77
N GLY A 103 -13.13 -5.93 7.13
CA GLY A 103 -13.54 -7.17 7.80
C GLY A 103 -12.61 -7.58 8.96
N SER A 104 -11.30 -7.35 8.82
CA SER A 104 -10.32 -7.64 9.88
C SER A 104 -10.31 -6.63 11.03
N LEU A 105 -10.91 -5.45 10.84
CA LEU A 105 -10.97 -4.38 11.84
C LEU A 105 -12.25 -4.42 12.67
N VAL A 106 -13.37 -4.82 12.06
CA VAL A 106 -14.71 -4.80 12.68
C VAL A 106 -14.98 -6.06 13.51
N GLY A 107 -14.06 -7.02 13.54
CA GLY A 107 -14.15 -8.20 14.41
C GLY A 107 -15.34 -9.08 14.06
N ASN A 108 -15.37 -9.59 12.83
CA ASN A 108 -16.16 -10.77 12.49
C ASN A 108 -15.22 -11.84 11.92
N ALA A 109 -15.12 -12.98 12.61
CA ALA A 109 -14.37 -14.13 12.14
C ALA A 109 -14.96 -14.60 10.80
N GLY A 110 -14.23 -14.41 9.70
CA GLY A 110 -14.65 -14.93 8.39
C GLY A 110 -14.22 -14.09 7.20
N TYR A 111 -12.91 -13.87 7.03
CA TYR A 111 -12.34 -13.83 5.70
C TYR A 111 -10.85 -14.20 5.81
N VAL A 112 -10.57 -15.50 5.64
CA VAL A 112 -9.23 -15.94 5.25
C VAL A 112 -9.04 -15.37 3.85
N ALA A 113 -8.27 -14.29 3.72
CA ALA A 113 -7.65 -14.02 2.45
C ALA A 113 -6.74 -15.22 2.21
N GLU A 114 -7.11 -16.09 1.26
CA GLU A 114 -6.20 -17.12 0.80
C GLU A 114 -4.86 -16.44 0.48
N PRO A 115 -3.72 -17.00 0.94
CA PRO A 115 -2.45 -16.53 0.46
C PRO A 115 -2.52 -16.63 -1.06
N VAL A 116 -2.25 -15.54 -1.76
CA VAL A 116 -2.01 -15.56 -3.22
C VAL A 116 -0.70 -16.30 -3.45
N SER A 117 -0.72 -17.60 -3.18
CA SER A 117 0.29 -18.56 -3.55
C SER A 117 0.19 -18.74 -5.06
N ALA A 118 1.27 -18.33 -5.71
CA ALA A 118 1.60 -18.58 -7.10
C ALA A 118 0.71 -17.89 -8.14
N VAL A 119 1.23 -16.78 -8.67
CA VAL A 119 1.21 -16.60 -10.13
C VAL A 119 1.77 -17.90 -10.75
N PRO A 120 0.99 -18.69 -11.52
CA PRO A 120 1.60 -19.70 -12.35
C PRO A 120 2.30 -18.98 -13.49
N SER A 121 3.63 -18.96 -13.45
CA SER A 121 4.45 -18.78 -14.64
C SER A 121 4.13 -19.91 -15.62
N ALA A 122 3.57 -19.59 -16.78
CA ALA A 122 3.80 -20.22 -18.11
C ALA A 122 2.61 -19.87 -19.03
N HIS A 123 2.70 -18.86 -19.88
CA HIS A 123 3.16 -18.96 -21.27
C HIS A 123 2.52 -20.13 -22.06
N ALA A 124 1.50 -19.75 -22.83
CA ALA A 124 1.16 -20.23 -24.18
C ALA A 124 0.90 -21.73 -24.39
N SER A 125 -0.39 -22.10 -24.41
CA SER A 125 -0.86 -23.23 -25.22
C SER A 125 -0.72 -22.88 -26.70
N ALA A 126 0.39 -23.26 -27.32
CA ALA A 126 0.48 -23.36 -28.77
C ALA A 126 -0.22 -24.65 -29.23
N PRO A 127 -1.04 -24.63 -30.29
CA PRO A 127 -1.55 -25.87 -30.88
C PRO A 127 -0.38 -26.61 -31.54
N THR A 128 -0.14 -27.86 -31.14
CA THR A 128 0.77 -28.76 -31.85
C THR A 128 0.23 -29.03 -33.26
N PRO A 129 1.01 -28.80 -34.33
CA PRO A 129 0.65 -29.33 -35.64
C PRO A 129 0.79 -30.86 -35.59
N ASN A 130 -0.28 -31.56 -35.96
CA ASN A 130 -0.28 -33.02 -36.01
C ASN A 130 0.62 -33.50 -37.15
N LEU A 131 1.83 -33.93 -36.82
CA LEU A 131 2.83 -34.41 -37.78
C LEU A 131 2.69 -35.92 -38.07
N ALA A 132 1.46 -36.40 -38.25
CA ALA A 132 1.15 -37.83 -38.45
C ALA A 132 0.52 -38.15 -39.81
N LEU A 133 0.61 -37.26 -40.80
CA LEU A 133 0.09 -37.50 -42.16
C LEU A 133 1.15 -37.43 -43.26
N LEU A 134 2.39 -37.85 -42.97
CA LEU A 134 3.45 -37.96 -43.99
C LEU A 134 4.24 -39.27 -43.90
N GLN A 135 3.59 -40.38 -43.56
CA GLN A 135 4.16 -41.72 -43.66
C GLN A 135 3.11 -42.74 -44.17
N SER A 136 2.65 -42.55 -45.40
CA SER A 136 2.27 -43.65 -46.30
C SER A 136 3.18 -43.55 -47.53
N MET A 137 4.46 -43.90 -47.41
CA MET A 137 4.95 -45.25 -47.73
C MET A 137 4.47 -45.75 -49.10
N LEU A 138 5.02 -45.17 -50.18
CA LEU A 138 5.62 -45.99 -51.26
C LEU A 138 6.98 -46.52 -50.75
N PRO A 139 7.60 -47.58 -51.34
CA PRO A 139 7.12 -48.66 -52.23
C PRO A 139 7.54 -50.08 -51.73
N SER A 140 7.09 -51.16 -52.39
CA SER A 140 7.94 -52.33 -52.76
C SER A 140 7.13 -53.44 -53.46
N ALA A 141 7.29 -53.57 -54.78
CA ALA A 141 7.36 -54.77 -55.64
C ALA A 141 6.99 -54.40 -57.07
#